data_AF-A0A7J7SCT3-F1
#
_entry.id   AF-A0A7J7SCT3-F1
#
_cell.length_a   1.000
_cell.length_b   1.000
_cell.length_c   1.000
_cell.angle_alpha   90.00
_cell.angle_beta   90.00
_cell.angle_gamma   90.00
#
_symmetry.space_group_name_H-M   'P 1'
#
loop_
_entity.id
_entity.type
_entity.pdbx_description
1 polymer ?
#
loop_
_entity_poly.entity_id
_entity_poly.type
_entity_poly.pdbx_seq_one_letter_code
_entity_poly.pdbx_strand_id
1 'polypeptide(L)'
;MSNWRKDHLGASSSEPLKVIIIGNGPSGICLSYLLSGYTPYVKPDAVHPHPLLQRKLSEAPGVSILDQDLDYLSEGLEGRCQSPVALLFDALLRPDTDFGGNTESVLTWKLQKERAIPHVVLGRNLPGGAWHSIEGSMVTLSQGQWMGLPDLEVKDWMRRKRRGLRNSRATAGDIAHYYRDYVNKKGLGQSFVSGAVVTAVEWGIPEPSGSGAQDPSPLFQVSGFLTAEDQSQQPFSLCAHNVVLATGTSDSPARLGIPGETLPFVHHELSALEVAIRAGTVTPDSDPVLIIGAGLSAADAVLYARHYNILVIHAFRRPVDDPGLVFNQLPKMLYPEYHKVHQMMREQSILSPSPYEGYRSLPEHQLLLFKEDRQALFQDPQGLHKVFGLSLVLVLIGSHPDLSFLPGAGAHLAVDPDQPLLAGDRSSHELMQQALQMKSGEPRLQTQTRAQGRNYGPDLQLGVKGASVSGDHRGLTPGSLLPKSGPK
;
A
#
# COMPACT_ATOMS: atom_id res chain seq x y z
N MET A 1 15.91 29.49 9.49
CA MET A 1 15.56 28.48 10.51
C MET A 1 14.55 29.14 11.42
N SER A 2 13.25 28.84 11.25
CA SER A 2 12.16 29.62 11.83
C SER A 2 11.91 29.26 13.30
N ASN A 3 11.74 30.29 14.15
CA ASN A 3 11.45 30.21 15.59
C ASN A 3 10.28 29.29 15.97
N TRP A 4 9.36 29.02 15.03
CA TRP A 4 8.17 28.20 15.25
C TRP A 4 8.48 26.76 15.71
N ARG A 5 9.63 26.17 15.31
CA ARG A 5 9.99 24.79 15.70
C ARG A 5 10.21 24.60 17.21
N LYS A 6 10.56 25.65 17.95
CA LYS A 6 10.84 25.56 19.39
C LYS A 6 9.62 25.89 20.26
N ASP A 7 8.75 26.78 19.81
CA ASP A 7 7.74 27.38 20.69
C ASP A 7 6.56 26.46 21.05
N HIS A 8 6.21 25.47 20.21
CA HIS A 8 5.09 24.55 20.50
C HIS A 8 5.50 23.18 21.04
N LEU A 9 6.77 22.79 20.90
CA LEU A 9 7.26 21.51 21.40
C LEU A 9 8.01 21.64 22.73
N GLY A 10 8.52 22.84 23.06
CA GLY A 10 9.25 23.14 24.28
C GLY A 10 8.45 23.86 25.38
N ALA A 11 7.25 24.35 25.06
CA ALA A 11 6.33 24.94 26.03
C ALA A 11 4.97 24.27 25.82
N SER A 12 4.32 23.84 26.90
CA SER A 12 2.91 23.44 26.86
C SER A 12 2.10 24.61 26.31
N SER A 13 1.79 24.62 25.01
CA SER A 13 0.80 25.57 24.52
C SER A 13 -0.50 25.24 25.24
N SER A 14 -1.03 26.21 25.99
CA SER A 14 -2.23 26.03 26.81
C SER A 14 -3.46 25.67 25.97
N GLU A 15 -3.42 25.90 24.66
CA GLU A 15 -4.50 25.56 23.74
C GLU A 15 -4.22 24.24 23.00
N PRO A 16 -5.21 23.32 22.95
CA PRO A 16 -5.13 22.11 22.15
C PRO A 16 -5.06 22.41 20.64
N LEU A 17 -4.26 21.61 19.91
CA LEU A 17 -4.21 21.62 18.46
C LEU A 17 -5.53 21.10 17.86
N LYS A 18 -5.93 21.58 16.68
CA LYS A 18 -7.12 21.02 16.02
C LYS A 18 -6.88 19.60 15.51
N VAL A 19 -5.71 19.35 14.91
CA VAL A 19 -5.34 18.06 14.33
C VAL A 19 -3.86 17.74 14.55
N ILE A 20 -3.57 16.53 15.02
CA ILE A 20 -2.24 15.92 14.94
C ILE A 20 -2.29 14.76 13.94
N ILE A 21 -1.37 14.74 12.98
CA ILE A 21 -1.19 13.66 12.01
C ILE A 21 0.05 12.85 12.43
N ILE A 22 -0.12 11.56 12.68
CA ILE A 22 0.98 10.65 13.03
C ILE A 22 1.39 9.90 11.77
N GLY A 23 2.54 10.26 11.22
CA GLY A 23 3.10 9.71 9.98
C GLY A 23 3.23 10.78 8.90
N ASN A 24 4.44 10.93 8.36
CA ASN A 24 4.78 11.93 7.35
C ASN A 24 5.06 11.34 5.96
N GLY A 25 4.47 10.17 5.68
CA GLY A 25 4.43 9.56 4.35
C GLY A 25 3.43 10.26 3.40
N PRO A 26 3.21 9.69 2.20
CA PRO A 26 2.33 10.28 1.19
C PRO A 26 0.93 10.64 1.70
N SER A 27 0.30 9.76 2.50
CA SER A 27 -1.03 10.02 3.07
C SER A 27 -1.03 11.23 4.02
N GLY A 28 -0.03 11.33 4.91
CA GLY A 28 0.12 12.47 5.82
C GLY A 28 0.44 13.77 5.08
N ILE A 29 1.22 13.71 4.00
CA ILE A 29 1.51 14.88 3.16
C ILE A 29 0.25 15.34 2.40
N CYS A 30 -0.50 14.42 1.79
CA CYS A 30 -1.76 14.75 1.11
C CYS A 30 -2.76 15.41 2.07
N LEU A 31 -2.91 14.87 3.27
CA LEU A 31 -3.80 15.44 4.27
C LEU A 31 -3.32 16.82 4.74
N SER A 32 -2.03 16.98 5.03
CA SER A 32 -1.47 18.28 5.41
C SER A 32 -1.64 19.33 4.31
N TYR A 33 -1.55 18.92 3.04
CA TYR A 33 -1.83 19.79 1.89
C TYR A 33 -3.28 20.29 1.91
N LEU A 34 -4.26 19.40 2.10
CA LEU A 34 -5.67 19.76 2.24
C LEU A 34 -5.91 20.69 3.45
N LEU A 35 -5.41 20.31 4.63
CA LEU A 35 -5.59 21.08 5.87
C LEU A 35 -4.87 22.44 5.83
N SER A 36 -3.87 22.63 4.96
CA SER A 36 -3.23 23.93 4.74
C SER A 36 -4.08 24.89 3.90
N GLY A 37 -5.29 24.49 3.50
CA GLY A 37 -6.23 25.30 2.73
C GLY A 37 -6.15 25.09 1.22
N TYR A 38 -5.44 24.07 0.74
CA TYR A 38 -5.47 23.75 -0.69
C TYR A 38 -6.73 22.97 -1.04
N THR A 39 -7.65 23.60 -1.74
CA THR A 39 -8.98 23.08 -2.02
C THR A 39 -9.11 22.69 -3.50
N PRO A 40 -9.59 21.46 -3.82
CA PRO A 40 -9.73 20.96 -5.18
C PRO A 40 -10.99 21.48 -5.86
N TYR A 41 -10.84 21.91 -7.11
CA TYR A 41 -11.92 22.32 -8.00
C TYR A 41 -11.76 21.61 -9.34
N VAL A 42 -12.85 21.46 -10.10
CA VAL A 42 -12.74 21.10 -11.51
C VAL A 42 -11.97 22.20 -12.25
N LYS A 43 -10.94 21.83 -12.99
CA LYS A 43 -10.14 22.74 -13.81
C LYS A 43 -11.04 23.35 -14.90
N PRO A 44 -10.96 24.67 -15.16
CA PRO A 44 -11.67 25.27 -16.29
C PRO A 44 -11.36 24.53 -17.59
N ASP A 45 -12.38 24.30 -18.42
CA ASP A 45 -12.29 23.62 -19.71
C ASP A 45 -11.84 22.15 -19.67
N ALA A 46 -11.64 21.56 -18.48
CA ALA A 46 -11.37 20.14 -18.37
C ALA A 46 -12.63 19.33 -18.65
N VAL A 47 -12.50 18.33 -19.52
CA VAL A 47 -13.55 17.36 -19.83
C VAL A 47 -13.11 16.00 -19.32
N HIS A 48 -13.85 15.46 -18.37
CA HIS A 48 -13.64 14.13 -17.85
C HIS A 48 -14.06 13.08 -18.92
N PRO A 49 -13.25 12.05 -19.18
CA PRO A 49 -13.54 11.06 -20.22
C PRO A 49 -14.77 10.20 -19.93
N HIS A 50 -15.11 10.00 -18.65
CA HIS A 50 -16.33 9.29 -18.26
C HIS A 50 -17.56 10.21 -18.35
N PRO A 51 -18.54 9.96 -19.27
CA PRO A 51 -19.63 10.89 -19.53
C PRO A 51 -20.57 11.12 -18.34
N LEU A 52 -20.86 10.08 -17.56
CA LEU A 52 -21.71 10.23 -16.37
C LEU A 52 -21.04 11.10 -15.31
N LEU A 53 -19.80 10.81 -14.93
CA LEU A 53 -19.05 11.66 -13.99
C LEU A 53 -18.90 13.09 -14.53
N GLN A 54 -18.62 13.28 -15.83
CA GLN A 54 -18.58 14.61 -16.44
C GLN A 54 -19.90 15.37 -16.25
N ARG A 55 -21.04 14.70 -16.47
CA ARG A 55 -22.37 15.30 -16.26
C ARG A 55 -22.54 15.72 -14.80
N LYS A 56 -22.24 14.83 -13.84
CA LYS A 56 -22.35 15.11 -12.41
C LYS A 56 -21.48 16.32 -11.99
N LEU A 57 -20.22 16.35 -12.44
CA LEU A 57 -19.31 17.47 -12.18
C LEU A 57 -19.80 18.81 -12.77
N SER A 58 -20.60 18.76 -13.83
CA SER A 58 -21.14 19.95 -14.51
C SER A 58 -22.39 20.51 -13.82
N GLU A 59 -22.98 19.81 -12.84
CA GLU A 59 -24.18 20.26 -12.12
C GLU A 59 -23.88 21.38 -11.12
N ALA A 60 -22.65 21.41 -10.58
CA ALA A 60 -22.21 22.39 -9.59
C ALA A 60 -20.87 23.06 -9.99
N PRO A 61 -20.81 23.79 -11.13
CA PRO A 61 -19.58 24.41 -11.58
C PRO A 61 -19.08 25.46 -10.58
N GLY A 62 -17.77 25.48 -10.34
CA GLY A 62 -17.14 26.44 -9.43
C GLY A 62 -17.28 26.11 -7.94
N VAL A 63 -18.02 25.08 -7.57
CA VAL A 63 -18.04 24.54 -6.20
C VAL A 63 -16.84 23.61 -6.00
N SER A 64 -16.22 23.66 -4.81
CA SER A 64 -15.12 22.74 -4.46
C SER A 64 -15.63 21.30 -4.51
N ILE A 65 -14.78 20.36 -4.92
CA ILE A 65 -15.12 18.93 -4.86
C ILE A 65 -15.45 18.51 -3.41
N LEU A 66 -14.76 19.10 -2.42
CA LEU A 66 -14.98 18.80 -0.99
C LEU A 66 -16.31 19.33 -0.45
N ASP A 67 -16.94 20.30 -1.12
CA ASP A 67 -18.22 20.89 -0.71
C ASP A 67 -19.40 20.31 -1.52
N GLN A 68 -19.15 19.31 -2.35
CA GLN A 68 -20.16 18.59 -3.13
C GLN A 68 -20.51 17.26 -2.46
N ASP A 69 -21.57 16.62 -2.93
CA ASP A 69 -21.97 15.28 -2.49
C ASP A 69 -20.99 14.23 -3.04
N LEU A 70 -20.03 13.82 -2.21
CA LEU A 70 -18.99 12.85 -2.58
C LEU A 70 -19.57 11.46 -2.85
N ASP A 71 -20.64 11.08 -2.15
CA ASP A 71 -21.30 9.78 -2.36
C ASP A 71 -21.91 9.79 -3.76
N TYR A 72 -22.70 10.82 -4.08
CA TYR A 72 -23.27 11.01 -5.41
C TYR A 72 -22.20 11.06 -6.51
N LEU A 73 -21.10 11.80 -6.32
CA LEU A 73 -20.03 11.88 -7.32
C LEU A 73 -19.31 10.52 -7.51
N SER A 74 -19.23 9.71 -6.46
CA SER A 74 -18.54 8.41 -6.50
C SER A 74 -19.38 7.24 -7.02
N GLU A 75 -20.70 7.38 -7.08
CA GLU A 75 -21.61 6.33 -7.56
C GLU A 75 -21.25 5.83 -8.96
N GLY A 76 -21.16 4.50 -9.08
CA GLY A 76 -20.90 3.81 -10.35
C GLY A 76 -19.45 3.88 -10.80
N LEU A 77 -18.55 4.44 -9.99
CA LEU A 77 -17.11 4.32 -10.22
C LEU A 77 -16.63 2.94 -9.79
N GLU A 78 -15.90 2.30 -10.69
CA GLU A 78 -15.22 1.03 -10.45
C GLU A 78 -13.71 1.26 -10.59
N GLY A 79 -12.92 0.54 -9.79
CA GLY A 79 -11.47 0.61 -9.89
C GLY A 79 -10.75 -0.18 -8.81
N ARG A 80 -9.49 0.20 -8.57
CA ARG A 80 -8.54 -0.53 -7.72
C ARG A 80 -8.73 -0.36 -6.21
N CYS A 81 -9.54 0.60 -5.79
CA CYS A 81 -9.82 0.87 -4.40
C CYS A 81 -11.27 0.53 -4.06
N GLN A 82 -11.55 0.14 -2.82
CA GLN A 82 -12.93 -0.08 -2.34
C GLN A 82 -13.53 1.16 -1.68
N SER A 83 -12.71 2.17 -1.39
CA SER A 83 -13.21 3.45 -0.91
C SER A 83 -13.81 4.22 -2.10
N PRO A 84 -15.12 4.53 -2.10
CA PRO A 84 -15.74 5.27 -3.19
C PRO A 84 -15.12 6.65 -3.39
N VAL A 85 -14.79 7.32 -2.29
CA VAL A 85 -14.11 8.63 -2.32
C VAL A 85 -12.70 8.52 -2.89
N ALA A 86 -11.95 7.47 -2.56
CA ALA A 86 -10.63 7.26 -3.16
C ALA A 86 -10.74 7.00 -4.66
N LEU A 87 -11.70 6.18 -5.11
CA LEU A 87 -11.97 5.97 -6.53
C LEU A 87 -12.33 7.26 -7.26
N LEU A 88 -13.15 8.12 -6.64
CA LEU A 88 -13.46 9.44 -7.17
C LEU A 88 -12.19 10.26 -7.35
N PHE A 89 -11.33 10.37 -6.34
CA PHE A 89 -10.09 11.13 -6.46
C PHE A 89 -9.10 10.50 -7.46
N ASP A 90 -9.05 9.18 -7.59
CA ASP A 90 -8.26 8.50 -8.62
C ASP A 90 -8.77 8.87 -10.02
N ALA A 91 -10.09 8.81 -10.24
CA ALA A 91 -10.73 9.21 -11.50
C ALA A 91 -10.53 10.72 -11.81
N LEU A 92 -10.50 11.58 -10.79
CA LEU A 92 -10.32 13.02 -11.01
C LEU A 92 -8.85 13.43 -11.19
N LEU A 93 -7.93 12.79 -10.45
CA LEU A 93 -6.51 13.08 -10.55
C LEU A 93 -5.89 12.46 -11.79
N ARG A 94 -6.35 11.26 -12.19
CA ARG A 94 -5.80 10.52 -13.33
C ARG A 94 -6.88 9.66 -14.02
N PRO A 95 -7.77 10.28 -14.80
CA PRO A 95 -9.03 9.67 -15.29
C PRO A 95 -8.91 8.33 -16.03
N ASP A 96 -7.80 8.08 -16.71
CA ASP A 96 -7.57 6.92 -17.56
C ASP A 96 -6.39 6.06 -17.10
N THR A 97 -5.90 6.27 -15.87
CA THR A 97 -4.76 5.49 -15.33
C THR A 97 -5.02 4.01 -15.38
N ASP A 98 -6.22 3.61 -14.98
CA ASP A 98 -6.60 2.22 -14.93
C ASP A 98 -6.59 1.66 -16.36
N PHE A 99 -7.03 2.42 -17.38
CA PHE A 99 -7.00 2.03 -18.80
C PHE A 99 -5.64 2.20 -19.50
N GLY A 100 -4.57 2.49 -18.74
CA GLY A 100 -3.23 2.71 -19.29
C GLY A 100 -3.07 4.00 -20.10
N GLY A 101 -4.02 4.93 -19.98
CA GLY A 101 -3.96 6.23 -20.60
C GLY A 101 -3.07 7.22 -19.82
N ASN A 102 -3.06 8.47 -20.29
CA ASN A 102 -2.23 9.54 -19.74
C ASN A 102 -2.94 10.90 -19.80
N THR A 103 -4.25 10.88 -19.57
CA THR A 103 -5.08 12.08 -19.47
C THR A 103 -4.64 12.89 -18.27
N GLU A 104 -4.52 14.20 -18.46
CA GLU A 104 -4.17 15.13 -17.37
C GLU A 104 -5.26 15.13 -16.29
N SER A 105 -4.88 15.58 -15.09
CA SER A 105 -5.85 15.78 -14.03
C SER A 105 -6.94 16.78 -14.45
N VAL A 106 -8.19 16.42 -14.15
CA VAL A 106 -9.34 17.33 -14.26
C VAL A 106 -9.46 18.27 -13.07
N LEU A 107 -8.55 18.19 -12.10
CA LEU A 107 -8.53 19.04 -10.92
C LEU A 107 -7.55 20.20 -11.07
N THR A 108 -7.93 21.33 -10.48
CA THR A 108 -7.04 22.42 -10.12
C THR A 108 -7.15 22.68 -8.63
N TRP A 109 -6.06 23.13 -8.02
CA TRP A 109 -5.99 23.35 -6.58
C TRP A 109 -5.87 24.84 -6.29
N LYS A 110 -6.71 25.37 -5.40
CA LYS A 110 -6.70 26.79 -5.00
C LYS A 110 -6.37 26.89 -3.52
N LEU A 111 -5.42 27.76 -3.17
CA LEU A 111 -5.09 28.05 -1.78
C LEU A 111 -6.11 29.05 -1.20
N GLN A 112 -6.85 28.61 -0.18
CA GLN A 112 -7.85 29.37 0.56
C GLN A 112 -7.47 29.36 2.04
N LYS A 113 -6.82 30.43 2.51
CA LYS A 113 -6.26 30.50 3.88
C LYS A 113 -7.34 30.44 4.95
N GLU A 114 -8.52 30.95 4.63
CA GLU A 114 -9.72 30.90 5.47
C GLU A 114 -10.22 29.47 5.75
N ARG A 115 -9.84 28.50 4.90
CA ARG A 115 -10.14 27.07 5.09
C ARG A 115 -9.02 26.32 5.81
N ALA A 116 -7.90 26.97 6.11
CA ALA A 116 -6.78 26.31 6.75
C ALA A 116 -7.14 25.87 8.18
N ILE A 117 -6.84 24.62 8.48
CA ILE A 117 -7.01 24.01 9.80
C ILE A 117 -5.62 23.89 10.42
N PRO A 118 -5.33 24.55 11.56
CA PRO A 118 -4.07 24.38 12.27
C PRO A 118 -3.79 22.91 12.59
N HIS A 119 -2.64 22.41 12.15
CA HIS A 119 -2.27 21.01 12.31
C HIS A 119 -0.76 20.82 12.40
N VAL A 120 -0.36 19.69 12.98
CA VAL A 120 1.03 19.24 13.05
C VAL A 120 1.13 17.82 12.49
N VAL A 121 2.18 17.56 11.70
CA VAL A 121 2.55 16.25 11.16
C VAL A 121 3.80 15.77 11.89
N LEU A 122 3.67 14.69 12.64
CA LEU A 122 4.76 14.04 13.36
C LEU A 122 5.27 12.87 12.53
N GLY A 123 6.58 12.75 12.33
CA GLY A 123 7.14 11.59 11.65
C GLY A 123 8.57 11.27 12.04
N ARG A 124 8.88 9.97 12.09
CA ARG A 124 10.20 9.43 12.51
C ARG A 124 11.33 9.93 11.58
N ASN A 125 11.04 10.07 10.28
CA ASN A 125 12.02 10.40 9.24
C ASN A 125 11.73 11.77 8.59
N LEU A 126 12.41 12.06 7.49
CA LEU A 126 12.08 13.18 6.60
C LEU A 126 10.71 12.95 5.90
N PRO A 127 10.05 14.00 5.40
CA PRO A 127 8.81 13.84 4.64
C PRO A 127 8.99 12.86 3.47
N GLY A 128 8.08 11.90 3.36
CA GLY A 128 8.19 10.73 2.49
C GLY A 128 8.03 9.41 3.25
N GLY A 129 8.18 9.41 4.59
CA GLY A 129 7.90 8.24 5.42
C GLY A 129 8.77 7.03 5.06
N ALA A 130 8.13 5.88 4.83
CA ALA A 130 8.81 4.61 4.53
C ALA A 130 9.71 4.64 3.29
N TRP A 131 9.52 5.58 2.36
CA TRP A 131 10.39 5.73 1.19
C TRP A 131 11.85 6.06 1.53
N HIS A 132 12.12 6.61 2.73
CA HIS A 132 13.48 6.84 3.22
C HIS A 132 14.14 5.57 3.78
N SER A 133 13.35 4.53 4.08
CA SER A 133 13.84 3.24 4.59
C SER A 133 14.10 2.22 3.48
N ILE A 134 13.76 2.54 2.23
CA ILE A 134 13.99 1.70 1.06
C ILE A 134 15.30 2.12 0.39
N GLU A 135 16.11 1.16 -0.06
CA GLU A 135 17.35 1.42 -0.80
C GLU A 135 17.08 2.33 -2.00
N GLY A 136 17.84 3.42 -2.08
CA GLY A 136 17.60 4.48 -3.06
C GLY A 136 17.64 4.01 -4.52
N SER A 137 18.37 2.94 -4.83
CA SER A 137 18.48 2.33 -6.17
C SER A 137 17.34 1.41 -6.55
N MET A 138 16.55 0.91 -5.59
CA MET A 138 15.38 0.09 -5.89
C MET A 138 14.38 0.90 -6.71
N VAL A 139 13.71 0.24 -7.66
CA VAL A 139 12.73 0.87 -8.54
C VAL A 139 11.32 0.59 -8.06
N THR A 140 10.41 1.54 -8.26
CA THR A 140 8.98 1.38 -7.96
C THR A 140 8.42 0.19 -8.71
N LEU A 141 7.46 -0.54 -8.13
CA LEU A 141 6.73 -1.58 -8.86
C LEU A 141 5.87 -0.93 -9.95
N SER A 142 5.04 0.02 -9.55
CA SER A 142 4.17 0.75 -10.46
C SER A 142 4.89 1.83 -11.25
N GLN A 143 4.19 2.45 -12.21
CA GLN A 143 4.71 3.59 -12.95
C GLN A 143 5.08 4.73 -11.99
N GLY A 144 6.27 5.31 -12.18
CA GLY A 144 6.75 6.38 -11.30
C GLY A 144 5.83 7.59 -11.27
N GLN A 145 5.12 7.85 -12.37
CA GLN A 145 4.14 8.94 -12.44
C GLN A 145 2.99 8.78 -11.45
N TRP A 146 2.59 7.56 -11.10
CA TRP A 146 1.50 7.28 -10.16
C TRP A 146 1.84 7.64 -8.72
N MET A 147 3.12 7.79 -8.39
CA MET A 147 3.58 8.18 -7.05
C MET A 147 3.41 9.68 -6.77
N GLY A 148 2.92 10.45 -7.74
CA GLY A 148 2.74 11.89 -7.61
C GLY A 148 1.60 12.28 -6.67
N LEU A 149 1.88 13.30 -5.87
CA LEU A 149 0.94 14.03 -5.03
C LEU A 149 0.19 15.10 -5.84
N PRO A 150 -0.95 15.60 -5.34
CA PRO A 150 -1.76 16.57 -6.06
C PRO A 150 -1.01 17.86 -6.45
N ASP A 151 -1.36 18.48 -7.56
CA ASP A 151 -0.80 19.78 -7.97
C ASP A 151 0.74 19.83 -8.17
N LEU A 152 1.42 18.67 -8.25
CA LEU A 152 2.82 18.57 -8.65
C LEU A 152 3.12 17.22 -9.29
N GLU A 153 3.14 17.15 -10.62
CA GLU A 153 3.43 15.89 -11.29
C GLU A 153 4.89 15.42 -11.12
N VAL A 154 5.07 14.12 -10.87
CA VAL A 154 6.41 13.49 -10.76
C VAL A 154 7.18 13.61 -12.06
N LYS A 155 6.53 13.41 -13.20
CA LYS A 155 7.15 13.52 -14.53
C LYS A 155 7.77 14.90 -14.75
N ASP A 156 7.04 15.94 -14.39
CA ASP A 156 7.50 17.32 -14.43
C ASP A 156 8.64 17.60 -13.46
N TRP A 157 8.53 17.10 -12.23
CA TRP A 157 9.58 17.24 -11.24
C TRP A 157 10.87 16.55 -11.69
N MET A 158 10.79 15.33 -12.21
CA MET A 158 11.94 14.58 -12.73
C MET A 158 12.61 15.30 -13.90
N ARG A 159 11.83 15.78 -14.88
CA ARG A 159 12.34 16.57 -16.01
C ARG A 159 13.15 17.78 -15.53
N ARG A 160 12.62 18.54 -14.57
CA ARG A 160 13.33 19.72 -14.00
C ARG A 160 14.60 19.35 -13.26
N LYS A 161 14.63 18.18 -12.59
CA LYS A 161 15.80 17.69 -11.86
C LYS A 161 16.79 16.92 -12.74
N ARG A 162 16.58 16.87 -14.06
CA ARG A 162 17.39 16.11 -15.03
C ARG A 162 17.52 14.63 -14.67
N ARG A 163 16.44 14.06 -14.11
CA ARG A 163 16.32 12.63 -13.79
C ARG A 163 15.45 11.94 -14.84
N GLY A 164 15.76 10.69 -15.14
CA GLY A 164 15.02 9.88 -16.11
C GLY A 164 14.25 8.75 -15.42
N LEU A 165 13.09 8.39 -15.99
CA LEU A 165 12.39 7.16 -15.61
C LEU A 165 13.03 5.97 -16.33
N ARG A 166 13.31 4.88 -15.61
CA ARG A 166 13.76 3.61 -16.21
C ARG A 166 12.54 2.76 -16.49
N ASN A 167 12.21 2.52 -17.76
CA ASN A 167 11.00 1.80 -18.16
C ASN A 167 9.72 2.37 -17.51
N SER A 168 9.60 3.70 -17.47
CA SER A 168 8.51 4.44 -16.81
C SER A 168 8.42 4.28 -15.28
N ARG A 169 9.39 3.64 -14.63
CA ARG A 169 9.48 3.47 -13.17
C ARG A 169 10.48 4.45 -12.56
N ALA A 170 10.21 4.88 -11.34
CA ALA A 170 11.05 5.79 -10.58
C ALA A 170 11.94 4.99 -9.62
N THR A 171 13.06 5.56 -9.17
CA THR A 171 13.78 4.94 -8.03
C THR A 171 13.12 5.35 -6.70
N ALA A 172 13.23 4.52 -5.67
CA ALA A 172 12.75 4.85 -4.32
C ALA A 172 13.40 6.14 -3.81
N GLY A 173 14.69 6.32 -4.11
CA GLY A 173 15.41 7.56 -3.83
C GLY A 173 14.80 8.77 -4.54
N ASP A 174 14.42 8.65 -5.81
CA ASP A 174 13.72 9.74 -6.52
C ASP A 174 12.41 10.13 -5.85
N ILE A 175 11.62 9.14 -5.46
CA ILE A 175 10.31 9.35 -4.84
C ILE A 175 10.44 9.97 -3.44
N ALA A 176 11.40 9.51 -2.63
CA ALA A 176 11.72 10.11 -1.33
C ALA A 176 12.12 11.58 -1.47
N HIS A 177 12.95 11.91 -2.47
CA HIS A 177 13.33 13.29 -2.78
C HIS A 177 12.15 14.12 -3.27
N TYR A 178 11.29 13.54 -4.12
CA TYR A 178 10.09 14.19 -4.63
C TYR A 178 9.14 14.61 -3.50
N TYR A 179 8.87 13.74 -2.52
CA TYR A 179 8.00 14.06 -1.39
C TYR A 179 8.57 15.15 -0.47
N ARG A 180 9.88 15.13 -0.22
CA ARG A 180 10.54 16.22 0.52
C ARG A 180 10.44 17.55 -0.23
N ASP A 181 10.73 17.54 -1.52
CA ASP A 181 10.65 18.73 -2.36
C ASP A 181 9.20 19.23 -2.49
N TYR A 182 8.21 18.33 -2.49
CA TYR A 182 6.79 18.68 -2.49
C TYR A 182 6.41 19.52 -1.27
N VAL A 183 6.75 19.03 -0.06
CA VAL A 183 6.48 19.74 1.21
C VAL A 183 7.10 21.14 1.20
N ASN A 184 8.33 21.27 0.70
CA ASN A 184 9.00 22.56 0.58
C ASN A 184 8.32 23.47 -0.46
N LYS A 185 8.03 22.95 -1.66
CA LYS A 185 7.47 23.72 -2.78
C LYS A 185 6.06 24.21 -2.50
N LYS A 186 5.27 23.44 -1.74
CA LYS A 186 3.92 23.79 -1.33
C LYS A 186 3.87 24.59 -0.02
N GLY A 187 5.02 24.95 0.55
CA GLY A 187 5.07 25.75 1.78
C GLY A 187 4.40 25.08 2.97
N LEU A 188 4.48 23.74 3.06
CA LEU A 188 3.88 22.97 4.15
C LEU A 188 4.83 22.76 5.32
N GLY A 189 6.12 23.08 5.15
CA GLY A 189 7.20 22.71 6.06
C GLY A 189 7.02 23.18 7.51
N GLN A 190 6.28 24.26 7.78
CA GLN A 190 5.98 24.69 9.16
C GLN A 190 5.11 23.70 9.94
N SER A 191 4.32 22.87 9.27
CA SER A 191 3.46 21.86 9.91
C SER A 191 4.19 20.55 10.17
N PHE A 192 5.42 20.36 9.66
CA PHE A 192 6.13 19.08 9.75
C PHE A 192 7.20 19.09 10.84
N VAL A 193 7.13 18.10 11.71
CA VAL A 193 8.12 17.80 12.75
C VAL A 193 8.75 16.44 12.43
N SER A 194 9.90 16.49 11.77
CA SER A 194 10.72 15.30 11.50
C SER A 194 11.54 14.89 12.72
N GLY A 195 11.81 13.60 12.86
CA GLY A 195 12.48 13.01 14.02
C GLY A 195 11.53 12.78 15.20
N ALA A 196 10.23 13.01 15.04
CA ALA A 196 9.24 12.78 16.09
C ALA A 196 8.80 11.32 16.12
N VAL A 197 9.05 10.65 17.23
CA VAL A 197 8.56 9.30 17.55
C VAL A 197 7.45 9.44 18.57
N VAL A 198 6.22 9.10 18.17
CA VAL A 198 5.08 9.01 19.08
C VAL A 198 5.16 7.69 19.84
N THR A 199 5.01 7.74 21.17
CA THR A 199 5.07 6.58 22.06
C THR A 199 3.74 6.30 22.75
N ALA A 200 2.88 7.31 22.92
CA ALA A 200 1.53 7.09 23.44
C ALA A 200 0.52 8.11 22.88
N VAL A 201 -0.71 7.66 22.66
CA VAL A 201 -1.89 8.51 22.41
C VAL A 201 -2.97 8.08 23.38
N GLU A 202 -3.37 8.99 24.26
CA GLU A 202 -4.34 8.72 25.31
C GLU A 202 -5.57 9.62 25.15
N TRP A 203 -6.73 9.10 25.54
CA TRP A 203 -7.93 9.92 25.68
C TRP A 203 -7.80 10.76 26.95
N GLY A 204 -7.68 12.07 26.80
CA GLY A 204 -7.71 13.02 27.89
C GLY A 204 -9.05 12.97 28.60
N ILE A 205 -9.02 12.71 29.90
CA ILE A 205 -10.20 12.84 30.75
C ILE A 205 -10.57 14.33 30.78
N PRO A 206 -11.83 14.70 30.46
CA PRO A 206 -12.29 16.07 30.61
C PRO A 206 -12.05 16.53 32.05
N GLU A 207 -11.13 17.48 32.27
CA GLU A 207 -11.00 18.13 33.58
C GLU A 207 -12.36 18.77 33.92
N PRO A 208 -12.95 18.50 35.10
CA PRO A 208 -14.25 19.05 35.47
C PRO A 208 -14.13 20.57 35.53
N SER A 209 -14.58 21.22 34.46
CA SER A 209 -14.58 22.66 34.34
C SER A 209 -15.63 23.21 35.30
N GLY A 210 -15.25 24.16 36.16
CA GLY A 210 -16.13 24.79 37.12
C GLY A 210 -17.45 25.26 36.48
N SER A 211 -18.53 25.10 37.23
CA SER A 211 -19.93 25.39 36.89
C SER A 211 -20.13 26.46 35.80
N GLY A 212 -20.45 26.02 34.57
CA GLY A 212 -20.98 26.89 33.50
C GLY A 212 -20.35 26.75 32.10
N ALA A 213 -19.29 25.97 31.91
CA ALA A 213 -18.70 25.74 30.59
C ALA A 213 -19.38 24.56 29.86
N GLN A 214 -19.50 24.66 28.53
CA GLN A 214 -19.88 23.54 27.65
C GLN A 214 -19.03 22.30 28.01
N ASP A 215 -19.66 21.11 27.98
CA ASP A 215 -18.96 19.84 28.22
C ASP A 215 -17.60 19.83 27.49
N PRO A 216 -16.48 19.55 28.18
CA PRO A 216 -15.18 19.67 27.54
C PRO A 216 -15.12 18.62 26.43
N SER A 217 -14.89 19.08 25.19
CA SER A 217 -14.71 18.18 24.05
C SER A 217 -13.57 17.20 24.38
N PRO A 218 -13.72 15.89 24.10
CA PRO A 218 -12.65 14.94 24.36
C PRO A 218 -11.38 15.39 23.63
N LEU A 219 -10.26 15.41 24.36
CA LEU A 219 -8.95 15.74 23.83
C LEU A 219 -8.11 14.47 23.76
N PHE A 220 -7.25 14.37 22.76
CA PHE A 220 -6.19 13.38 22.71
C PHE A 220 -4.91 13.98 23.28
N GLN A 221 -4.26 13.26 24.18
CA GLN A 221 -2.90 13.56 24.60
C GLN A 221 -1.93 12.67 23.81
N VAL A 222 -1.06 13.29 23.03
CA VAL A 222 -0.05 12.64 22.19
C VAL A 222 1.32 12.91 22.78
N SER A 223 2.02 11.87 23.21
CA SER A 223 3.36 11.97 23.80
C SER A 223 4.39 11.15 23.03
N GLY A 224 5.64 11.55 23.16
CA GLY A 224 6.74 10.95 22.42
C GLY A 224 8.06 11.63 22.68
N PHE A 225 9.02 11.41 21.78
CA PHE A 225 10.31 12.08 21.81
C PHE A 225 10.73 12.55 20.41
N LEU A 226 11.50 13.63 20.38
CA LEU A 226 12.23 14.10 19.22
C LEU A 226 13.64 13.52 19.25
N THR A 227 14.01 12.82 18.19
CA THR A 227 15.38 12.36 17.96
C THR A 227 16.14 13.47 17.23
N ALA A 228 17.13 14.05 17.91
CA ALA A 228 18.05 15.01 17.31
C ALA A 228 19.12 14.32 16.45
N GLU A 229 19.88 15.11 15.67
CA GLU A 229 20.95 14.60 14.79
C GLU A 229 22.07 13.88 15.57
N ASP A 230 22.29 14.28 16.82
CA ASP A 230 23.24 13.65 17.75
C ASP A 230 22.66 12.43 18.48
N GLN A 231 21.49 11.94 18.07
CA GLN A 231 20.72 10.87 18.70
C GLN A 231 20.21 11.18 20.12
N SER A 232 20.35 12.42 20.60
CA SER A 232 19.69 12.82 21.85
C SER A 232 18.18 12.79 21.69
N GLN A 233 17.48 12.42 22.76
CA GLN A 233 16.03 12.32 22.79
C GLN A 233 15.46 13.42 23.69
N GLN A 234 14.57 14.24 23.12
CA GLN A 234 13.85 15.26 23.87
C GLN A 234 12.36 14.88 23.94
N PRO A 235 11.77 14.67 25.14
CA PRO A 235 10.37 14.31 25.25
C PRO A 235 9.45 15.48 24.83
N PHE A 236 8.28 15.14 24.30
CA PHE A 236 7.19 16.08 24.01
C PHE A 236 5.85 15.51 24.47
N SER A 237 4.90 16.40 24.76
CA SER A 237 3.50 16.06 25.01
C SER A 237 2.62 17.16 24.41
N LEU A 238 1.67 16.77 23.56
CA LEU A 238 0.78 17.67 22.82
C LEU A 238 -0.67 17.25 23.06
N CYS A 239 -1.58 18.22 23.16
CA CYS A 239 -3.02 17.96 23.20
C CYS A 239 -3.66 18.31 21.86
N ALA A 240 -4.61 17.51 21.39
CA ALA A 240 -5.34 17.79 20.16
C ALA A 240 -6.80 17.31 20.18
N HIS A 241 -7.68 17.99 19.46
CA HIS A 241 -9.07 17.55 19.29
C HIS A 241 -9.19 16.31 18.39
N ASN A 242 -8.30 16.18 17.41
CA ASN A 242 -8.31 15.06 16.47
C ASN A 242 -6.90 14.51 16.29
N VAL A 243 -6.80 13.19 16.23
CA VAL A 243 -5.58 12.46 15.85
C VAL A 243 -5.87 11.66 14.59
N VAL A 244 -5.02 11.82 13.58
CA VAL A 244 -5.09 11.05 12.33
C VAL A 244 -3.90 10.12 12.24
N LEU A 245 -4.18 8.84 12.03
CA LEU A 245 -3.17 7.80 11.84
C LEU A 245 -2.81 7.69 10.36
N ALA A 246 -1.61 8.15 10.00
CA ALA A 246 -1.02 8.07 8.67
C ALA A 246 0.29 7.27 8.70
N THR A 247 0.34 6.23 9.55
CA THR A 247 1.54 5.47 9.91
C THR A 247 2.01 4.50 8.83
N GLY A 248 1.12 4.08 7.92
CA GLY A 248 1.45 3.08 6.90
C GLY A 248 1.33 1.66 7.47
N THR A 249 1.93 0.68 6.77
CA THR A 249 1.77 -0.76 7.05
C THR A 249 3.10 -1.53 7.08
N SER A 250 4.21 -0.81 7.06
CA SER A 250 5.57 -1.36 6.94
C SER A 250 6.40 -1.21 8.21
N ASP A 251 5.77 -0.94 9.35
CA ASP A 251 6.46 -0.59 10.59
C ASP A 251 6.99 -1.82 11.33
N SER A 252 6.23 -2.92 11.36
CA SER A 252 6.56 -4.14 12.11
C SER A 252 6.70 -5.34 11.17
N PRO A 253 7.91 -5.84 10.90
CA PRO A 253 8.07 -7.02 10.04
C PRO A 253 7.42 -8.26 10.66
N ALA A 254 6.77 -9.08 9.84
CA ALA A 254 6.17 -10.33 10.28
C ALA A 254 7.26 -11.32 10.75
N ARG A 255 6.95 -12.06 11.82
CA ARG A 255 7.89 -12.99 12.48
C ARG A 255 7.49 -14.45 12.21
N LEU A 256 8.48 -15.33 12.13
CA LEU A 256 8.28 -16.78 11.96
C LEU A 256 7.80 -17.44 13.26
N GLY A 257 8.18 -16.91 14.42
CA GLY A 257 7.83 -17.47 15.72
C GLY A 257 8.56 -18.76 16.05
N ILE A 258 9.78 -18.94 15.55
CA ILE A 258 10.58 -20.16 15.71
C ILE A 258 11.81 -19.93 16.61
N PRO A 259 12.36 -21.00 17.23
CA PRO A 259 13.60 -20.89 18.00
C PRO A 259 14.77 -20.35 17.17
N GLY A 260 15.52 -19.41 17.75
CA GLY A 260 16.70 -18.81 17.12
C GLY A 260 16.40 -17.66 16.14
N GLU A 261 15.14 -17.27 15.93
CA GLU A 261 14.81 -16.12 15.06
C GLU A 261 15.40 -14.78 15.57
N THR A 262 15.70 -14.67 16.87
CA THR A 262 16.31 -13.48 17.48
C THR A 262 17.84 -13.46 17.41
N LEU A 263 18.48 -14.45 16.76
CA LEU A 263 19.93 -14.51 16.65
C LEU A 263 20.48 -13.35 15.78
N PRO A 264 21.70 -12.85 16.05
CA PRO A 264 22.22 -11.61 15.44
C PRO A 264 22.41 -11.63 13.91
N PHE A 265 22.44 -12.81 13.29
CA PHE A 265 22.57 -12.97 11.83
C PHE A 265 21.22 -13.13 11.12
N VAL A 266 20.11 -13.05 11.86
CA VAL A 266 18.74 -13.11 11.35
C VAL A 266 18.15 -11.71 11.32
N HIS A 267 17.75 -11.28 10.14
CA HIS A 267 17.21 -9.95 9.90
C HIS A 267 15.88 -10.01 9.13
N HIS A 268 15.09 -8.95 9.23
CA HIS A 268 13.77 -8.86 8.59
C HIS A 268 13.70 -7.75 7.54
N GLU A 269 14.86 -7.24 7.13
CA GLU A 269 14.99 -6.14 6.17
C GLU A 269 16.12 -6.41 5.18
N LEU A 270 15.93 -5.98 3.93
CA LEU A 270 16.95 -6.09 2.88
C LEU A 270 18.20 -5.25 3.20
N SER A 271 18.03 -4.13 3.90
CA SER A 271 19.10 -3.23 4.37
C SER A 271 20.24 -3.97 5.09
N ALA A 272 19.93 -5.05 5.82
CA ALA A 272 20.92 -5.85 6.52
C ALA A 272 21.91 -6.54 5.56
N LEU A 273 21.43 -7.04 4.42
CA LEU A 273 22.28 -7.63 3.39
C LEU A 273 23.13 -6.57 2.68
N GLU A 274 22.55 -5.39 2.41
CA GLU A 274 23.27 -4.25 1.84
C GLU A 274 24.44 -3.82 2.74
N VAL A 275 24.18 -3.70 4.05
CA VAL A 275 25.19 -3.38 5.06
C VAL A 275 26.26 -4.48 5.11
N ALA A 276 25.86 -5.75 5.13
CA ALA A 276 26.79 -6.87 5.22
C ALA A 276 27.72 -6.99 4.00
N ILE A 277 27.18 -6.78 2.78
CA ILE A 277 27.99 -6.79 1.54
C ILE A 277 28.95 -5.59 1.53
N ARG A 278 28.46 -4.39 1.86
CA ARG A 278 29.31 -3.18 1.90
C ARG A 278 30.40 -3.25 2.96
N ALA A 279 30.13 -3.88 4.11
CA ALA A 279 31.12 -4.12 5.16
C ALA A 279 32.08 -5.27 4.83
N GLY A 280 31.84 -6.02 3.75
CA GLY A 280 32.63 -7.20 3.37
C GLY A 280 32.44 -8.40 4.30
N THR A 281 31.41 -8.41 5.15
CA THR A 281 31.11 -9.54 6.04
C THR A 281 30.37 -10.67 5.32
N VAL A 282 29.73 -10.37 4.20
CA VAL A 282 29.15 -11.34 3.26
C VAL A 282 29.80 -11.11 1.89
N THR A 283 30.43 -12.15 1.37
CA THR A 283 31.19 -12.12 0.10
C THR A 283 30.82 -13.32 -0.77
N PRO A 284 31.22 -13.36 -2.05
CA PRO A 284 30.99 -14.53 -2.90
C PRO A 284 31.58 -15.84 -2.35
N ASP A 285 32.63 -15.76 -1.52
CA ASP A 285 33.31 -16.91 -0.91
C ASP A 285 32.70 -17.31 0.45
N SER A 286 31.71 -16.56 0.94
CA SER A 286 31.02 -16.85 2.19
C SER A 286 30.00 -17.98 2.04
N ASP A 287 29.59 -18.56 3.18
CA ASP A 287 28.41 -19.44 3.20
C ASP A 287 27.17 -18.74 2.61
N PRO A 288 26.19 -19.49 2.09
CA PRO A 288 25.02 -18.89 1.45
C PRO A 288 24.21 -17.97 2.37
N VAL A 289 23.58 -16.97 1.76
CA VAL A 289 22.52 -16.17 2.40
C VAL A 289 21.20 -16.91 2.24
N LEU A 290 20.48 -17.09 3.35
CA LEU A 290 19.13 -17.63 3.34
C LEU A 290 18.10 -16.49 3.20
N ILE A 291 17.25 -16.57 2.18
CA ILE A 291 16.14 -15.65 1.95
C ILE A 291 14.84 -16.41 2.12
N ILE A 292 13.94 -15.91 2.98
CA ILE A 292 12.68 -16.57 3.33
C ILE A 292 11.51 -15.70 2.90
N GLY A 293 10.60 -16.27 2.12
CA GLY A 293 9.39 -15.61 1.64
C GLY A 293 9.22 -15.76 0.13
N ALA A 294 8.00 -15.54 -0.37
CA ALA A 294 7.71 -15.60 -1.81
C ALA A 294 7.04 -14.31 -2.33
N GLY A 295 7.23 -13.21 -1.59
CA GLY A 295 6.78 -11.87 -1.97
C GLY A 295 7.84 -11.09 -2.75
N LEU A 296 7.53 -9.85 -3.08
CA LEU A 296 8.42 -8.98 -3.87
C LEU A 296 9.68 -8.59 -3.09
N SER A 297 9.59 -8.33 -1.79
CA SER A 297 10.76 -8.06 -0.96
C SER A 297 11.77 -9.21 -0.99
N ALA A 298 11.30 -10.46 -0.92
CA ALA A 298 12.17 -11.63 -1.05
C ALA A 298 12.78 -11.73 -2.45
N ALA A 299 12.01 -11.42 -3.49
CA ALA A 299 12.51 -11.39 -4.86
C ALA A 299 13.59 -10.31 -5.08
N ASP A 300 13.39 -9.10 -4.54
CA ASP A 300 14.38 -8.02 -4.59
C ASP A 300 15.66 -8.42 -3.86
N ALA A 301 15.55 -9.08 -2.70
CA ALA A 301 16.71 -9.60 -1.97
C ALA A 301 17.48 -10.67 -2.79
N VAL A 302 16.76 -11.57 -3.46
CA VAL A 302 17.37 -12.56 -4.36
C VAL A 302 18.10 -11.84 -5.49
N LEU A 303 17.46 -10.88 -6.15
CA LEU A 303 18.06 -10.12 -7.25
C LEU A 303 19.32 -9.37 -6.78
N TYR A 304 19.27 -8.76 -5.60
CA TYR A 304 20.38 -8.03 -5.00
C TYR A 304 21.56 -8.94 -4.68
N ALA A 305 21.34 -10.03 -3.94
CA ALA A 305 22.37 -11.01 -3.62
C ALA A 305 23.06 -11.56 -4.89
N ARG A 306 22.25 -11.90 -5.91
CA ARG A 306 22.74 -12.44 -7.17
C ARG A 306 23.51 -11.42 -8.00
N HIS A 307 23.18 -10.12 -7.91
CA HIS A 307 23.95 -9.07 -8.57
C HIS A 307 25.40 -9.02 -8.08
N TYR A 308 25.63 -9.32 -6.79
CA TYR A 308 26.95 -9.37 -6.17
C TYR A 308 27.56 -10.80 -6.14
N ASN A 309 27.01 -11.74 -6.91
CA ASN A 309 27.45 -13.14 -6.95
C ASN A 309 27.45 -13.86 -5.59
N ILE A 310 26.57 -13.44 -4.68
CA ILE A 310 26.39 -14.11 -3.39
C ILE A 310 25.58 -15.40 -3.60
N LEU A 311 26.01 -16.48 -2.93
CA LEU A 311 25.28 -17.75 -2.91
C LEU A 311 23.95 -17.58 -2.16
N VAL A 312 22.85 -18.04 -2.76
CA VAL A 312 21.50 -17.88 -2.20
C VAL A 312 20.86 -19.23 -1.94
N ILE A 313 20.29 -19.40 -0.75
CA ILE A 313 19.25 -20.39 -0.47
C ILE A 313 17.94 -19.61 -0.33
N HIS A 314 16.94 -19.94 -1.15
CA HIS A 314 15.64 -19.27 -1.18
C HIS A 314 14.56 -20.25 -0.74
N ALA A 315 13.97 -20.03 0.43
CA ALA A 315 12.96 -20.90 1.04
C ALA A 315 11.59 -20.23 1.14
N PHE A 316 10.54 -20.98 0.85
CA PHE A 316 9.18 -20.44 0.89
C PHE A 316 8.14 -21.55 1.11
N ARG A 317 7.05 -21.22 1.80
CA ARG A 317 6.03 -22.20 2.26
C ARG A 317 5.10 -22.73 1.17
N ARG A 318 4.99 -22.02 0.04
CA ARG A 318 4.03 -22.34 -1.03
C ARG A 318 4.70 -23.18 -2.12
N PRO A 319 3.96 -24.03 -2.85
CA PRO A 319 4.48 -24.63 -4.07
C PRO A 319 4.77 -23.55 -5.12
N VAL A 320 5.72 -23.80 -6.02
CA VAL A 320 6.15 -22.80 -7.04
C VAL A 320 5.05 -22.49 -8.05
N ASP A 321 4.14 -23.44 -8.21
CA ASP A 321 3.01 -23.45 -9.11
C ASP A 321 1.70 -22.98 -8.43
N ASP A 322 1.77 -22.50 -7.18
CA ASP A 322 0.64 -21.83 -6.52
C ASP A 322 0.20 -20.60 -7.34
N PRO A 323 -1.06 -20.56 -7.84
CA PRO A 323 -1.58 -19.42 -8.60
C PRO A 323 -1.61 -18.11 -7.78
N GLY A 324 -1.63 -18.23 -6.44
CA GLY A 324 -1.60 -17.10 -5.52
C GLY A 324 -0.23 -16.43 -5.36
N LEU A 325 0.84 -16.95 -5.98
CA LEU A 325 2.14 -16.29 -5.98
C LEU A 325 2.11 -14.97 -6.76
N VAL A 326 2.74 -13.95 -6.20
CA VAL A 326 2.80 -12.60 -6.78
C VAL A 326 3.41 -12.59 -8.19
N PHE A 327 4.31 -13.53 -8.48
CA PHE A 327 4.97 -13.67 -9.78
C PHE A 327 4.00 -14.04 -10.91
N ASN A 328 2.97 -14.82 -10.61
CA ASN A 328 1.95 -15.21 -11.58
C ASN A 328 0.99 -14.06 -11.92
N GLN A 329 0.99 -13.01 -11.09
CA GLN A 329 0.14 -11.83 -11.23
C GLN A 329 0.91 -10.66 -11.86
N LEU A 330 2.20 -10.80 -12.12
CA LEU A 330 3.00 -9.76 -12.74
C LEU A 330 3.07 -9.98 -14.26
N PRO A 331 2.90 -8.94 -15.09
CA PRO A 331 3.16 -9.05 -16.53
C PRO A 331 4.65 -9.22 -16.83
N LYS A 332 5.04 -10.32 -17.47
CA LYS A 332 6.43 -10.63 -17.85
C LYS A 332 7.15 -9.52 -18.61
N MET A 333 6.44 -8.81 -19.48
CA MET A 333 7.00 -7.71 -20.27
C MET A 333 7.41 -6.51 -19.40
N LEU A 334 6.68 -6.24 -18.32
CA LEU A 334 6.96 -5.10 -17.44
C LEU A 334 7.94 -5.45 -16.31
N TYR A 335 7.91 -6.72 -15.89
CA TYR A 335 8.67 -7.21 -14.73
C TYR A 335 9.50 -8.46 -15.08
N PRO A 336 10.38 -8.40 -16.11
CA PRO A 336 11.19 -9.54 -16.51
C PRO A 336 12.11 -10.02 -15.38
N GLU A 337 12.56 -9.12 -14.51
CA GLU A 337 13.39 -9.44 -13.34
C GLU A 337 12.69 -10.38 -12.34
N TYR A 338 11.42 -10.13 -12.02
CA TYR A 338 10.66 -10.99 -11.10
C TYR A 338 10.30 -12.33 -11.73
N HIS A 339 10.10 -12.36 -13.05
CA HIS A 339 9.91 -13.62 -13.77
C HIS A 339 11.18 -14.46 -13.81
N LYS A 340 12.36 -13.81 -13.86
CA LYS A 340 13.63 -14.51 -13.71
C LYS A 340 13.74 -15.15 -12.33
N VAL A 341 13.33 -14.46 -11.26
CA VAL A 341 13.26 -15.08 -9.91
C VAL A 341 12.31 -16.27 -9.90
N HIS A 342 11.10 -16.14 -10.46
CA HIS A 342 10.15 -17.24 -10.52
C HIS A 342 10.65 -18.43 -11.35
N GLN A 343 11.39 -18.17 -12.42
CA GLN A 343 12.07 -19.21 -13.21
C GLN A 343 13.14 -19.93 -12.38
N MET A 344 13.98 -19.18 -11.64
CA MET A 344 14.95 -19.77 -10.71
C MET A 344 14.25 -20.62 -9.64
N MET A 345 13.09 -20.20 -9.13
CA MET A 345 12.31 -20.97 -8.16
C MET A 345 11.86 -22.33 -8.72
N ARG A 346 11.49 -22.40 -10.02
CA ARG A 346 11.00 -23.64 -10.69
C ARG A 346 12.12 -24.59 -11.11
N GLU A 347 13.25 -24.06 -11.58
CA GLU A 347 14.30 -24.85 -12.26
C GLU A 347 15.20 -25.63 -11.27
N GLN A 348 14.62 -26.06 -10.14
CA GLN A 348 15.13 -27.10 -9.27
C GLN A 348 14.30 -28.37 -9.46
N SER A 349 14.55 -29.05 -10.58
CA SER A 349 14.10 -30.41 -10.75
C SER A 349 15.13 -31.36 -10.14
N ILE A 350 14.64 -32.39 -9.46
CA ILE A 350 15.37 -33.48 -8.78
C ILE A 350 16.39 -34.20 -9.70
N LEU A 351 16.35 -33.94 -11.01
CA LEU A 351 17.06 -34.69 -12.05
C LEU A 351 18.16 -33.92 -12.80
N SER A 352 18.42 -32.63 -12.49
CA SER A 352 19.48 -31.87 -13.16
C SER A 352 20.05 -30.75 -12.29
N PRO A 353 21.37 -30.46 -12.37
CA PRO A 353 21.94 -29.24 -11.79
C PRO A 353 21.17 -28.03 -12.31
N SER A 354 20.73 -27.15 -11.42
CA SER A 354 20.05 -25.91 -11.82
C SER A 354 20.96 -25.12 -12.76
N PRO A 355 20.44 -24.54 -13.85
CA PRO A 355 21.23 -23.67 -14.74
C PRO A 355 21.70 -22.38 -14.02
N TYR A 356 21.17 -22.10 -12.83
CA TYR A 356 21.54 -20.96 -12.00
C TYR A 356 22.53 -21.35 -10.91
N GLU A 357 23.81 -21.39 -11.28
CA GLU A 357 24.91 -21.64 -10.34
C GLU A 357 24.86 -20.66 -9.16
N GLY A 358 24.90 -21.16 -7.93
CA GLY A 358 24.86 -20.37 -6.71
C GLY A 358 23.45 -19.92 -6.26
N TYR A 359 22.39 -20.52 -6.80
CA TYR A 359 21.02 -20.35 -6.29
C TYR A 359 20.40 -21.71 -5.95
N ARG A 360 19.84 -21.83 -4.73
CA ARG A 360 19.13 -23.01 -4.25
C ARG A 360 17.69 -22.67 -3.91
N SER A 361 16.72 -23.40 -4.47
CA SER A 361 15.27 -23.23 -4.22
C SER A 361 14.78 -24.28 -3.22
N LEU A 362 14.05 -23.87 -2.19
CA LEU A 362 13.47 -24.77 -1.20
C LEU A 362 11.95 -24.53 -1.13
N PRO A 363 11.18 -24.94 -2.15
CA PRO A 363 9.73 -24.84 -2.13
C PRO A 363 9.14 -25.77 -1.07
N GLU A 364 8.11 -25.30 -0.37
CA GLU A 364 7.35 -26.05 0.64
C GLU A 364 8.19 -26.57 1.82
N HIS A 365 9.45 -26.15 1.94
CA HIS A 365 10.27 -26.52 3.08
C HIS A 365 9.85 -25.70 4.30
N GLN A 366 9.64 -26.40 5.42
CA GLN A 366 9.36 -25.78 6.70
C GLN A 366 10.65 -25.54 7.46
N LEU A 367 10.95 -24.28 7.75
CA LEU A 367 12.04 -23.94 8.65
C LEU A 367 11.62 -24.22 10.10
N LEU A 368 12.43 -24.97 10.83
CA LEU A 368 12.14 -25.40 12.21
C LEU A 368 12.85 -24.55 13.25
N LEU A 369 14.14 -24.24 13.05
CA LEU A 369 14.93 -23.42 13.97
C LEU A 369 16.21 -22.89 13.32
N PHE A 370 16.76 -21.84 13.94
CA PHE A 370 18.14 -21.40 13.75
C PHE A 370 19.01 -21.78 14.94
N LYS A 371 20.25 -22.15 14.68
CA LYS A 371 21.25 -22.48 15.70
C LYS A 371 22.31 -21.38 15.81
N GLU A 372 22.96 -21.31 16.97
CA GLU A 372 24.02 -20.34 17.26
C GLU A 372 25.24 -20.48 16.35
N ASP A 373 25.51 -21.68 15.84
CA ASP A 373 26.58 -21.99 14.89
C ASP A 373 26.23 -21.61 13.42
N ARG A 374 25.26 -20.71 13.23
CA ARG A 374 24.77 -20.20 11.93
C ARG A 374 24.22 -21.29 11.02
N GLN A 375 23.61 -22.32 11.60
CA GLN A 375 22.89 -23.35 10.86
C GLN A 375 21.37 -23.13 10.92
N ALA A 376 20.69 -23.48 9.84
CA ALA A 376 19.23 -23.59 9.80
C ALA A 376 18.81 -25.05 9.59
N LEU A 377 17.83 -25.51 10.40
CA LEU A 377 17.21 -26.82 10.26
C LEU A 377 15.87 -26.70 9.53
N PHE A 378 15.76 -27.37 8.40
CA PHE A 378 14.53 -27.46 7.61
C PHE A 378 13.96 -28.87 7.65
N GLN A 379 12.65 -28.96 7.54
CA GLN A 379 11.93 -30.15 7.14
C GLN A 379 11.48 -29.99 5.68
N ASP A 380 11.81 -30.97 4.84
CA ASP A 380 11.32 -30.99 3.46
C ASP A 380 9.88 -31.56 3.38
N PRO A 381 9.20 -31.48 2.22
CA PRO A 381 7.84 -31.96 2.07
C PRO A 381 7.67 -33.47 2.31
N GLN A 382 8.76 -34.25 2.28
CA GLN A 382 8.77 -35.68 2.59
C GLN A 382 9.00 -35.95 4.10
N GLY A 383 9.15 -34.89 4.91
CA GLY A 383 9.37 -34.98 6.34
C GLY A 383 10.84 -35.14 6.74
N LEU A 384 11.78 -35.14 5.79
CA LEU A 384 13.20 -35.33 6.06
C LEU A 384 13.84 -34.01 6.54
N HIS A 385 14.69 -34.14 7.56
CA HIS A 385 15.42 -33.01 8.11
C HIS A 385 16.70 -32.72 7.32
N LYS A 386 16.90 -31.45 6.94
CA LYS A 386 18.10 -30.95 6.25
C LYS A 386 18.68 -29.77 7.00
N VAL A 387 20.01 -29.73 7.09
CA VAL A 387 20.75 -28.65 7.75
C VAL A 387 21.55 -27.88 6.71
N PHE A 388 21.50 -26.55 6.78
CA PHE A 388 22.29 -25.66 5.93
C PHE A 388 23.11 -24.71 6.78
N GLY A 389 24.41 -24.57 6.49
CA GLY A 389 25.26 -23.51 7.03
C GLY A 389 25.06 -22.21 6.25
N LEU A 390 25.07 -21.08 6.96
CA LEU A 390 24.61 -19.79 6.45
C LEU A 390 25.54 -18.65 6.89
N SER A 391 25.67 -17.62 6.05
CA SER A 391 26.36 -16.38 6.43
C SER A 391 25.41 -15.35 7.05
N LEU A 392 24.18 -15.27 6.52
CA LEU A 392 23.14 -14.30 6.88
C LEU A 392 21.75 -14.90 6.58
N VAL A 393 20.73 -14.46 7.32
CA VAL A 393 19.33 -14.82 7.08
C VAL A 393 18.48 -13.56 6.90
N LEU A 394 17.64 -13.54 5.87
CA LEU A 394 16.61 -12.54 5.64
C LEU A 394 15.21 -13.17 5.69
N VAL A 395 14.42 -12.79 6.69
CA VAL A 395 13.02 -13.17 6.86
C VAL A 395 12.13 -12.09 6.24
N LEU A 396 11.75 -12.27 4.98
CA LEU A 396 11.03 -11.28 4.16
C LEU A 396 9.61 -11.77 3.84
N ILE A 397 8.81 -11.94 4.89
CA ILE A 397 7.47 -12.57 4.84
C ILE A 397 6.32 -11.57 5.00
N GLY A 398 6.59 -10.28 4.82
CA GLY A 398 5.61 -9.19 4.98
C GLY A 398 5.78 -8.42 6.29
N SER A 399 4.85 -7.49 6.53
CA SER A 399 4.87 -6.58 7.68
C SER A 399 3.45 -6.20 8.10
N HIS A 400 3.35 -5.60 9.29
CA HIS A 400 2.13 -5.11 9.91
C HIS A 400 2.28 -3.63 10.28
N PRO A 401 1.18 -2.86 10.32
CA PRO A 401 1.17 -1.56 10.98
C PRO A 401 1.54 -1.73 12.46
N ASP A 402 2.32 -0.79 12.99
CA ASP A 402 2.64 -0.72 14.42
C ASP A 402 1.80 0.37 15.08
N LEU A 403 0.76 -0.03 15.79
CA LEU A 403 -0.10 0.86 16.58
C LEU A 403 0.09 0.66 18.09
N SER A 404 1.25 0.15 18.53
CA SER A 404 1.56 -0.11 19.94
C SER A 404 1.48 1.13 20.83
N PHE A 405 1.57 2.33 20.25
CA PHE A 405 1.38 3.61 20.92
C PHE A 405 -0.09 3.93 21.23
N LEU A 406 -1.04 3.12 20.79
CA LEU A 406 -2.46 3.25 21.15
C LEU A 406 -2.83 2.29 22.29
N PRO A 407 -3.83 2.63 23.12
CA PRO A 407 -4.41 1.70 24.09
C PRO A 407 -4.88 0.41 23.41
N GLY A 408 -4.45 -0.73 23.95
CA GLY A 408 -4.75 -2.05 23.38
C GLY A 408 -4.19 -2.24 21.96
N ALA A 409 -3.10 -1.55 21.60
CA ALA A 409 -2.48 -1.56 20.27
C ALA A 409 -3.46 -1.23 19.13
N GLY A 410 -4.53 -0.45 19.41
CA GLY A 410 -5.52 -0.07 18.41
C GLY A 410 -6.49 -1.19 18.02
N ALA A 411 -6.55 -2.31 18.73
CA ALA A 411 -7.45 -3.42 18.43
C ALA A 411 -8.93 -3.00 18.35
N HIS A 412 -9.35 -2.03 19.17
CA HIS A 412 -10.71 -1.47 19.15
C HIS A 412 -11.06 -0.68 17.88
N LEU A 413 -10.06 -0.32 17.06
CA LEU A 413 -10.25 0.32 15.75
C LEU A 413 -10.36 -0.69 14.61
N ALA A 414 -10.10 -1.97 14.88
CA ALA A 414 -10.19 -3.04 13.89
C ALA A 414 -11.64 -3.45 13.63
N VAL A 415 -11.90 -4.00 12.44
CA VAL A 415 -13.19 -4.65 12.12
C VAL A 415 -13.40 -5.90 13.00
N ASP A 416 -12.31 -6.61 13.29
CA ASP A 416 -12.29 -7.75 14.21
C ASP A 416 -11.20 -7.50 15.27
N PRO A 417 -11.60 -7.14 16.51
CA PRO A 417 -10.66 -6.84 17.60
C PRO A 417 -9.81 -8.04 18.06
N ASP A 418 -10.22 -9.27 17.76
CA ASP A 418 -9.52 -10.49 18.20
C ASP A 418 -8.45 -10.95 17.20
N GLN A 419 -8.40 -10.34 16.01
CA GLN A 419 -7.39 -10.63 14.99
C GLN A 419 -6.24 -9.62 15.05
N PRO A 420 -5.00 -10.02 14.70
CA PRO A 420 -3.93 -9.07 14.46
C PRO A 420 -4.38 -8.01 13.45
N LEU A 421 -3.94 -6.77 13.64
CA LEU A 421 -4.14 -5.72 12.64
C LEU A 421 -3.40 -6.09 11.35
N LEU A 422 -4.10 -6.77 10.46
CA LEU A 422 -3.61 -7.07 9.13
C LEU A 422 -3.88 -5.84 8.26
N ALA A 423 -2.83 -5.33 7.61
CA ALA A 423 -3.04 -4.56 6.39
C ALA A 423 -3.83 -5.49 5.47
N GLY A 424 -5.08 -5.14 5.17
CA GLY A 424 -6.11 -6.09 4.73
C GLY A 424 -5.57 -7.21 3.85
N ASP A 425 -5.96 -8.45 4.16
CA ASP A 425 -5.64 -9.68 3.42
C ASP A 425 -6.33 -9.72 2.03
N ARG A 426 -6.48 -8.56 1.40
CA ARG A 426 -6.81 -8.45 -0.01
C ARG A 426 -5.49 -8.38 -0.73
N SER A 427 -4.92 -9.58 -0.81
CA SER A 427 -3.88 -10.03 -1.72
C SER A 427 -3.49 -8.96 -2.75
N SER A 428 -2.18 -8.73 -2.84
CA SER A 428 -1.51 -8.09 -3.97
C SER A 428 -2.13 -8.46 -5.34
N HIS A 429 -2.78 -9.61 -5.41
CA HIS A 429 -3.71 -10.09 -6.44
C HIS A 429 -4.75 -9.07 -6.93
N GLU A 430 -5.53 -8.36 -6.11
CA GLU A 430 -6.57 -7.44 -6.64
C GLU A 430 -5.95 -6.20 -7.31
N LEU A 431 -4.93 -5.61 -6.68
CA LEU A 431 -4.21 -4.45 -7.23
C LEU A 431 -3.38 -4.80 -8.48
N MET A 432 -2.88 -6.03 -8.57
CA MET A 432 -2.01 -6.49 -9.66
C MET A 432 -2.77 -7.13 -10.84
N GLN A 433 -3.84 -7.89 -10.58
CA GLN A 433 -4.73 -8.45 -11.60
C GLN A 433 -5.41 -7.33 -12.42
N GLN A 434 -5.73 -6.20 -11.81
CA GLN A 434 -6.35 -5.07 -12.52
C GLN A 434 -5.33 -4.27 -13.34
N ALA A 435 -4.08 -4.14 -12.88
CA ALA A 435 -2.99 -3.59 -13.70
C ALA A 435 -2.69 -4.45 -14.95
N LEU A 436 -3.07 -5.73 -14.91
CA LEU A 436 -2.96 -6.68 -16.02
C LEU A 436 -4.16 -6.69 -16.97
N GLN A 437 -5.39 -6.62 -16.44
CA GLN A 437 -6.63 -6.68 -17.23
C GLN A 437 -6.77 -5.55 -18.27
N MET A 438 -6.01 -4.47 -18.10
CA MET A 438 -6.13 -3.25 -18.91
C MET A 438 -5.18 -3.20 -20.11
N LYS A 439 -4.42 -4.28 -20.37
CA LYS A 439 -3.56 -4.39 -21.55
C LYS A 439 -4.02 -5.38 -22.61
N SER A 440 -5.04 -6.21 -22.37
CA SER A 440 -5.50 -7.16 -23.39
C SER A 440 -6.35 -6.52 -24.49
N GLY A 441 -6.87 -5.30 -24.30
CA GLY A 441 -7.65 -4.60 -25.34
C GLY A 441 -8.91 -5.33 -25.83
N GLU A 442 -9.33 -6.41 -25.16
CA GLU A 442 -10.52 -7.15 -25.52
C GLU A 442 -11.71 -6.69 -24.67
N PRO A 443 -12.77 -6.11 -25.28
CA PRO A 443 -14.01 -5.86 -24.57
C PRO A 443 -14.70 -7.20 -24.30
N ARG A 444 -14.84 -7.59 -23.03
CA ARG A 444 -15.83 -8.62 -22.68
C ARG A 444 -17.22 -8.01 -22.75
N LEU A 445 -18.07 -8.53 -23.65
CA LEU A 445 -19.51 -8.44 -23.49
C LEU A 445 -19.87 -8.97 -22.10
N GLN A 446 -20.36 -8.10 -21.22
CA GLN A 446 -20.84 -8.49 -19.91
C GLN A 446 -22.16 -9.24 -20.07
N THR A 447 -22.14 -10.55 -19.83
CA THR A 447 -23.34 -11.31 -19.47
C THR A 447 -23.72 -10.94 -18.04
N GLN A 448 -24.83 -10.20 -17.90
CA GLN A 448 -25.48 -9.92 -16.63
C GLN A 448 -25.79 -11.25 -15.91
N THR A 449 -25.06 -11.54 -14.84
CA THR A 449 -25.46 -12.60 -13.91
C THR A 449 -26.14 -11.94 -12.73
N ARG A 450 -27.47 -11.99 -12.75
CA ARG A 450 -28.37 -11.50 -11.72
C ARG A 450 -28.19 -12.34 -10.44
N ALA A 451 -27.43 -11.85 -9.48
CA ALA A 451 -27.38 -12.45 -8.15
C ALA A 451 -28.67 -12.09 -7.39
N GLN A 452 -29.61 -13.04 -7.34
CA GLN A 452 -30.79 -12.96 -6.50
C GLN A 452 -30.38 -13.14 -5.03
N GLY A 453 -30.70 -12.14 -4.21
CA GLY A 453 -30.66 -12.27 -2.76
C GLY A 453 -31.72 -13.25 -2.24
N ARG A 454 -31.38 -13.99 -1.19
CA ARG A 454 -32.35 -14.63 -0.28
C ARG A 454 -31.84 -14.50 1.16
N ASN A 455 -32.48 -13.61 1.91
CA ASN A 455 -32.61 -13.71 3.36
C ASN A 455 -33.87 -14.53 3.67
N TYR A 456 -33.75 -15.51 4.57
CA TYR A 456 -34.84 -16.07 5.40
C TYR A 456 -34.38 -15.87 6.85
N GLY A 457 -35.19 -15.54 7.85
CA GLY A 457 -36.64 -15.34 8.01
C GLY A 457 -36.86 -14.52 9.30
N PRO A 458 -37.94 -14.68 10.10
CA PRO A 458 -38.90 -15.80 10.12
C PRO A 458 -40.39 -15.42 10.03
N ASP A 459 -41.17 -16.45 9.70
CA ASP A 459 -42.57 -16.77 10.00
C ASP A 459 -43.53 -15.69 10.54
N LEU A 460 -44.65 -15.50 9.83
CA LEU A 460 -45.99 -15.65 10.41
C LEU A 460 -47.05 -15.96 9.33
N GLN A 461 -48.03 -16.78 9.73
CA GLN A 461 -49.03 -17.50 8.94
C GLN A 461 -50.16 -16.65 8.31
N LEU A 462 -50.96 -17.35 7.49
CA LEU A 462 -52.32 -17.07 6.95
C LEU A 462 -52.27 -16.48 5.53
N GLY A 463 -52.87 -17.04 4.48
CA GLY A 463 -53.80 -18.14 4.28
C GLY A 463 -54.66 -17.83 3.05
N VAL A 464 -55.08 -18.87 2.33
CA VAL A 464 -56.34 -18.97 1.56
C VAL A 464 -56.37 -18.54 0.07
N LYS A 465 -56.54 -19.60 -0.77
CA LYS A 465 -57.35 -19.78 -2.01
C LYS A 465 -56.98 -19.05 -3.33
N GLY A 466 -56.80 -19.87 -4.37
CA GLY A 466 -57.88 -20.07 -5.36
C GLY A 466 -57.52 -19.95 -6.85
N ALA A 467 -57.79 -21.04 -7.60
CA ALA A 467 -58.34 -21.09 -8.97
C ALA A 467 -57.52 -20.44 -10.13
N SER A 468 -56.85 -21.19 -11.01
CA SER A 468 -57.36 -21.98 -12.17
C SER A 468 -57.66 -21.17 -13.45
N VAL A 469 -57.21 -21.70 -14.60
CA VAL A 469 -57.85 -21.72 -15.95
C VAL A 469 -57.01 -21.16 -17.14
N SER A 470 -56.44 -22.12 -17.88
CA SER A 470 -56.45 -22.38 -19.36
C SER A 470 -56.02 -21.40 -20.45
N GLY A 471 -55.40 -22.00 -21.49
CA GLY A 471 -55.50 -21.64 -22.93
C GLY A 471 -54.21 -21.03 -23.50
N ASP A 472 -53.63 -21.43 -24.64
CA ASP A 472 -54.03 -22.37 -25.69
C ASP A 472 -52.78 -22.73 -26.53
N HIS A 473 -52.74 -23.94 -27.09
CA HIS A 473 -51.71 -24.45 -28.00
C HIS A 473 -52.39 -25.00 -29.28
N ARG A 474 -51.93 -24.58 -30.47
CA ARG A 474 -52.06 -25.21 -31.83
C ARG A 474 -51.43 -24.24 -32.85
N GLY A 475 -50.72 -24.61 -33.91
CA GLY A 475 -50.41 -25.89 -34.55
C GLY A 475 -49.36 -25.65 -35.67
N LEU A 476 -48.53 -26.66 -35.96
CA LEU A 476 -48.50 -27.45 -37.21
C LEU A 476 -47.63 -26.89 -38.38
N THR A 477 -46.50 -27.58 -38.59
CA THR A 477 -45.71 -27.81 -39.83
C THR A 477 -46.49 -28.77 -40.80
N PRO A 478 -46.08 -29.13 -42.07
CA PRO A 478 -44.70 -29.31 -42.60
C PRO A 478 -44.46 -29.09 -44.13
N GLY A 479 -43.21 -29.29 -44.61
CA GLY A 479 -42.96 -29.64 -46.03
C GLY A 479 -41.64 -29.19 -46.68
N SER A 480 -40.65 -30.10 -46.68
CA SER A 480 -39.49 -30.34 -47.59
C SER A 480 -39.26 -29.51 -48.88
N LEU A 481 -37.99 -29.19 -49.18
CA LEU A 481 -37.20 -29.63 -50.38
C LEU A 481 -35.79 -28.97 -50.45
N LEU A 482 -34.76 -29.78 -50.71
CA LEU A 482 -33.33 -29.46 -51.01
C LEU A 482 -33.15 -29.06 -52.51
N PRO A 483 -31.93 -28.96 -53.09
CA PRO A 483 -30.80 -28.02 -52.87
C PRO A 483 -30.26 -27.42 -54.20
N LYS A 484 -29.42 -26.36 -54.21
CA LYS A 484 -28.48 -26.08 -55.34
C LYS A 484 -27.21 -25.30 -54.92
N SER A 485 -26.07 -26.02 -54.99
CA SER A 485 -24.74 -25.70 -55.59
C SER A 485 -24.19 -24.26 -55.69
N GLY A 486 -22.87 -24.13 -55.42
CA GLY A 486 -21.96 -22.94 -55.43
C GLY A 486 -21.73 -22.25 -56.80
N PRO A 487 -20.52 -21.76 -57.21
CA PRO A 487 -19.15 -21.87 -56.67
C PRO A 487 -18.54 -20.45 -56.35
N LYS A 488 -17.29 -20.19 -55.93
CA LYS A 488 -15.96 -20.82 -55.92
C LYS A 488 -15.23 -20.37 -54.65
#